data_AF-A0A1F8PBN5-F1
#
_entry.id   AF-A0A1F8PBN5-F1
#
_cell.length_a   1.000
_cell.length_b   1.000
_cell.length_c   1.000
_cell.angle_alpha   90.00
_cell.angle_beta   90.00
_cell.angle_gamma   90.00
#
_symmetry.space_group_name_H-M   'P 1'
#
loop_
_entity.id
_entity.type
_entity.pdbx_description
1 polymer ?
#
loop_
_entity_poly.entity_id
_entity_poly.type
_entity_poly.pdbx_seq_one_letter_code
_entity_poly.pdbx_strand_id
1 'polypeptide(L)'
;MKAFLTDLLPKVEPHIRSVLERSIYLIDAPEEELAHFIQDQSASLTVSPAGRLIERARVSYDLRGSDPVERQRAAVEFANRPGMALDNNAVAEIEEAIDDEDPLVREIAILTTIQLHRYRALRSADPALVYDSVKRLTQINHPVVISRLIEIVEKPQTTFTAEGGSVEEEFHLRSRMIALLRLVEWHTSDAQAAVQKRRFDQNKQIARAAGRALELFPGPWTGPLKGKKSN
;
A
#
# COMPACT_ATOMS: atom_id res chain seq x y z
N MET A 1 21.15 31.63 -22.00
CA MET A 1 20.08 31.10 -21.12
C MET A 1 19.42 32.20 -20.30
N LYS A 2 20.16 32.95 -19.46
CA LYS A 2 19.63 34.10 -18.69
C LYS A 2 18.85 35.12 -19.53
N ALA A 3 19.44 35.62 -20.62
CA ALA A 3 18.79 36.59 -21.51
C ALA A 3 17.45 36.10 -22.08
N PHE A 4 17.32 34.79 -22.30
CA PHE A 4 16.08 34.16 -22.75
C PHE A 4 15.02 34.11 -21.63
N LEU A 5 15.41 33.77 -20.40
CA LEU A 5 14.50 33.76 -19.25
C LEU A 5 14.04 35.17 -18.86
N THR A 6 14.94 36.17 -18.95
CA THR A 6 14.61 37.59 -18.71
C THR A 6 13.65 38.14 -19.76
N ASP A 7 13.77 37.73 -21.03
CA ASP A 7 12.81 38.09 -22.10
C ASP A 7 11.44 37.39 -21.95
N LEU A 8 11.40 36.24 -21.27
CA LEU A 8 10.17 35.50 -20.99
C LEU A 8 9.35 36.09 -19.83
N LEU A 9 10.02 36.72 -18.87
CA LEU A 9 9.46 37.23 -17.60
C LEU A 9 8.24 38.17 -17.75
N PRO A 10 8.20 39.11 -18.73
CA PRO A 10 7.02 39.93 -18.96
C PRO A 10 5.88 39.18 -19.67
N LYS A 11 6.14 38.01 -20.26
CA LYS A 11 5.21 37.25 -21.11
C LYS A 11 4.54 36.07 -20.38
N VAL A 12 4.91 35.82 -19.12
CA VAL A 12 4.41 34.68 -18.34
C VAL A 12 3.37 35.06 -17.29
N GLU A 13 2.54 34.08 -16.95
CA GLU A 13 1.53 34.19 -15.91
C GLU A 13 2.15 34.40 -14.51
N PRO A 14 1.44 35.09 -13.59
CA PRO A 14 2.00 35.49 -12.29
C PRO A 14 2.55 34.32 -11.45
N HIS A 15 1.97 33.14 -11.57
CA HIS A 15 2.38 31.95 -10.80
C HIS A 15 3.66 31.29 -11.34
N ILE A 16 4.03 31.56 -12.60
CA ILE A 16 5.28 31.08 -13.24
C ILE A 16 6.39 32.13 -13.07
N ARG A 17 6.02 33.41 -12.92
CA ARG A 17 6.96 34.52 -12.77
C ARG A 17 7.91 34.33 -11.58
N SER A 18 7.40 33.87 -10.43
CA SER A 18 8.23 33.62 -9.24
C SER A 18 9.31 32.55 -9.48
N VAL A 19 8.99 31.51 -10.26
CA VAL A 19 9.93 30.43 -10.63
C VAL A 19 11.00 30.93 -11.59
N LEU A 20 10.61 31.80 -12.54
CA LEU A 20 11.53 32.41 -13.50
C LEU A 20 12.47 33.44 -12.86
N GLU A 21 11.95 34.30 -11.98
CA GLU A 21 12.76 35.23 -11.19
C GLU A 21 13.77 34.48 -10.32
N ARG A 22 13.33 33.40 -9.67
CA ARG A 22 14.21 32.53 -8.87
C ARG A 22 15.27 31.83 -9.72
N SER A 23 14.92 31.39 -10.92
CA SER A 23 15.86 30.74 -11.85
C SER A 23 16.90 31.72 -12.39
N ILE A 24 16.52 32.98 -12.65
CA ILE A 24 17.47 34.03 -13.05
C ILE A 24 18.41 34.36 -11.89
N TYR A 25 17.89 34.50 -10.67
CA TYR A 25 18.70 34.73 -9.47
C TYR A 25 19.73 33.61 -9.26
N LEU A 26 19.34 32.34 -9.41
CA LEU A 26 20.26 31.20 -9.26
C LEU A 26 21.36 31.13 -10.34
N ILE A 27 21.15 31.74 -11.51
CA ILE A 27 22.19 31.82 -12.55
C ILE A 27 23.27 32.84 -12.19
N ASP A 28 22.93 33.86 -11.40
CA ASP A 28 23.82 34.96 -11.01
C ASP A 28 24.37 34.85 -9.60
N ALA A 29 23.84 33.95 -8.79
CA ALA A 29 24.21 33.82 -7.38
C ALA A 29 25.68 33.38 -7.24
N PRO A 30 26.46 34.03 -6.36
CA PRO A 30 27.82 33.60 -6.06
C PRO A 30 27.84 32.19 -5.44
N GLU A 31 28.94 31.46 -5.62
CA GLU A 31 29.05 30.04 -5.20
C GLU A 31 28.74 29.83 -3.72
N GLU A 32 29.06 30.80 -2.86
CA GLU A 32 28.76 30.77 -1.42
C GLU A 32 27.25 30.88 -1.13
N GLU A 33 26.51 31.73 -1.85
CA GLU A 33 25.05 31.83 -1.74
C GLU A 33 24.39 30.58 -2.32
N LEU A 34 24.89 30.03 -3.43
CA LEU A 34 24.42 28.75 -3.98
C LEU A 34 24.63 27.60 -2.98
N ALA A 35 25.78 27.56 -2.29
CA ALA A 35 26.05 26.56 -1.26
C ALA A 35 25.09 26.69 -0.07
N HIS A 36 24.79 27.92 0.37
CA HIS A 36 23.79 28.19 1.40
C HIS A 36 22.37 27.81 0.94
N PHE A 37 22.00 28.07 -0.32
CA PHE A 37 20.71 27.64 -0.88
C PHE A 37 20.59 26.12 -1.00
N ILE A 38 21.68 25.42 -1.32
CA ILE A 38 21.72 23.96 -1.38
C ILE A 38 21.65 23.39 0.05
N GLN A 39 22.33 24.00 1.02
CA GLN A 39 22.24 23.64 2.45
C GLN A 39 20.86 23.92 3.05
N ASP A 40 20.25 25.06 2.76
CA ASP A 40 18.91 25.41 3.24
C ASP A 40 17.83 24.57 2.54
N GLN A 41 17.99 24.22 1.26
CA GLN A 41 17.11 23.26 0.61
C GLN A 41 17.24 21.85 1.21
N SER A 42 18.47 21.41 1.51
CA SER A 42 18.70 20.11 2.15
C SER A 42 18.31 20.08 3.63
N ALA A 43 18.23 21.24 4.31
CA ALA A 43 17.64 21.39 5.63
C ALA A 43 16.11 21.49 5.62
N SER A 44 15.49 21.92 4.50
CA SER A 44 14.05 22.21 4.45
C SER A 44 13.12 21.02 4.17
N LEU A 45 13.61 19.86 3.69
CA LEU A 45 12.79 18.66 3.55
C LEU A 45 13.67 17.41 3.66
N THR A 46 13.89 16.88 4.86
CA THR A 46 14.26 15.46 5.01
C THR A 46 13.07 14.60 4.60
N VAL A 47 12.83 14.50 3.28
CA VAL A 47 11.75 13.69 2.73
C VAL A 47 11.99 12.26 3.18
N SER A 48 11.05 11.71 3.95
CA SER A 48 11.12 10.35 4.46
C SER A 48 11.21 9.34 3.30
N PRO A 49 11.58 8.07 3.54
CA PRO A 49 11.51 7.05 2.50
C PRO A 49 10.12 6.95 1.85
N ALA A 50 9.05 7.10 2.63
CA ALA A 50 7.66 7.07 2.16
C ALA A 50 7.36 8.31 1.31
N GLY A 51 7.67 9.51 1.80
CA GLY A 51 7.51 10.75 1.05
C GLY A 51 8.28 10.74 -0.28
N ARG A 52 9.46 10.11 -0.33
CA ARG A 52 10.22 9.95 -1.58
C ARG A 52 9.50 9.05 -2.59
N LEU A 53 8.80 8.01 -2.14
CA LEU A 53 8.00 7.16 -3.02
C LEU A 53 6.80 7.93 -3.56
N ILE A 54 6.12 8.69 -2.69
CA ILE A 54 4.97 9.51 -3.07
C ILE A 54 5.37 10.60 -4.07
N GLU A 55 6.43 11.35 -3.79
CA GLU A 55 6.96 12.35 -4.70
C GLU A 55 7.39 11.73 -6.04
N ARG A 56 8.05 10.57 -6.02
CA ARG A 56 8.39 9.84 -7.24
C ARG A 56 7.14 9.49 -8.05
N ALA A 57 6.04 9.10 -7.42
CA ALA A 57 4.79 8.82 -8.13
C ALA A 57 4.18 10.08 -8.78
N ARG A 58 4.44 11.27 -8.22
CA ARG A 58 4.01 12.55 -8.81
C ARG A 58 4.80 12.92 -10.05
N VAL A 59 6.10 12.62 -10.12
CA VAL A 59 6.99 13.17 -11.16
C VAL A 59 7.59 12.15 -12.12
N SER A 60 7.67 10.88 -11.73
CA SER A 60 8.47 9.89 -12.45
C SER A 60 7.72 9.27 -13.63
N TYR A 61 8.35 9.26 -14.80
CA TYR A 61 7.76 8.80 -16.05
C TYR A 61 7.31 7.33 -16.00
N ASP A 62 8.10 6.46 -15.37
CA ASP A 62 7.79 5.03 -15.20
C ASP A 62 6.50 4.80 -14.41
N LEU A 63 6.32 5.49 -13.29
CA LEU A 63 5.14 5.35 -12.43
C LEU A 63 3.90 6.05 -13.02
N ARG A 64 4.11 7.11 -13.80
CA ARG A 64 3.05 7.80 -14.54
C ARG A 64 2.70 7.17 -15.88
N GLY A 65 3.43 6.14 -16.29
CA GLY A 65 3.13 5.36 -17.48
C GLY A 65 1.78 4.65 -17.39
N SER A 66 1.27 4.22 -18.54
CA SER A 66 0.02 3.46 -18.62
C SER A 66 0.10 2.06 -18.02
N ASP A 67 1.31 1.56 -17.75
CA ASP A 67 1.54 0.21 -17.23
C ASP A 67 1.41 0.16 -15.69
N PRO A 68 0.37 -0.49 -15.14
CA PRO A 68 0.21 -0.66 -13.69
C PRO A 68 1.27 -1.60 -13.07
N VAL A 69 1.97 -2.41 -13.87
CA VAL A 69 2.98 -3.35 -13.38
C VAL A 69 4.16 -2.61 -12.74
N GLU A 70 4.55 -1.46 -13.28
CA GLU A 70 5.65 -0.65 -12.73
C GLU A 70 5.31 -0.10 -11.34
N ARG A 71 4.06 0.35 -11.13
CA ARG A 71 3.57 0.77 -9.81
C ARG A 71 3.53 -0.39 -8.83
N GLN A 72 3.04 -1.55 -9.28
CA GLN A 72 3.06 -2.76 -8.45
C GLN A 72 4.48 -3.19 -8.07
N ARG A 73 5.45 -3.08 -8.98
CA ARG A 73 6.87 -3.38 -8.72
C ARG A 73 7.45 -2.41 -7.69
N ALA A 74 7.24 -1.11 -7.87
CA ALA A 74 7.72 -0.10 -6.93
C ALA A 74 7.16 -0.28 -5.51
N ALA A 75 5.88 -0.62 -5.38
CA ALA A 75 5.25 -0.95 -4.10
C ALA A 75 5.91 -2.17 -3.41
N VAL A 76 6.21 -3.21 -4.19
CA VAL A 76 6.88 -4.43 -3.69
C VAL A 76 8.32 -4.14 -3.29
N GLU A 77 9.07 -3.39 -4.10
CA GLU A 77 10.43 -2.97 -3.80
C GLU A 77 10.49 -2.15 -2.52
N PHE A 78 9.58 -1.20 -2.34
CA PHE A 78 9.50 -0.39 -1.13
C PHE A 78 9.24 -1.24 0.11
N ALA A 79 8.22 -2.10 0.09
CA ALA A 79 7.85 -2.94 1.23
C ALA A 79 8.93 -3.97 1.60
N ASN A 80 9.75 -4.40 0.64
CA ASN A 80 10.85 -5.34 0.87
C ASN A 80 12.11 -4.68 1.45
N ARG A 81 12.19 -3.34 1.50
CA ARG A 81 13.32 -2.67 2.14
C ARG A 81 13.40 -3.05 3.63
N PRO A 82 14.60 -3.29 4.17
CA PRO A 82 14.76 -3.67 5.56
C PRO A 82 14.05 -2.69 6.51
N GLY A 83 13.22 -3.22 7.41
CA GLY A 83 12.53 -2.44 8.44
C GLY A 83 11.30 -1.65 7.98
N MET A 84 11.07 -1.43 6.67
CA MET A 84 9.96 -0.57 6.22
C MET A 84 8.58 -1.08 6.63
N ALA A 85 8.37 -2.40 6.56
CA ALA A 85 7.12 -2.99 7.01
C ALA A 85 6.93 -2.89 8.53
N LEU A 86 7.95 -2.59 9.33
CA LEU A 86 7.83 -2.43 10.79
C LEU A 86 7.88 -0.96 11.23
N ASP A 87 8.24 -0.05 10.32
CA ASP A 87 8.26 1.39 10.58
C ASP A 87 6.83 1.96 10.52
N ASN A 88 6.24 2.19 11.69
CA ASN A 88 4.88 2.71 11.79
C ASN A 88 4.72 4.13 11.22
N ASN A 89 5.78 4.94 11.21
CA ASN A 89 5.71 6.28 10.61
C ASN A 89 5.63 6.17 9.09
N ALA A 90 6.48 5.32 8.50
CA ALA A 90 6.43 5.07 7.06
C ALA A 90 5.10 4.45 6.62
N VAL A 91 4.51 3.54 7.42
CA VAL A 91 3.18 2.99 7.12
C VAL A 91 2.10 4.07 7.21
N ALA A 92 2.07 4.86 8.28
CA ALA A 92 1.07 5.92 8.44
C ALA A 92 1.13 6.96 7.32
N GLU A 93 2.34 7.39 6.92
CA GLU A 93 2.53 8.36 5.83
C GLU A 93 2.05 7.81 4.48
N ILE A 94 2.31 6.53 4.18
CA ILE A 94 1.78 5.89 2.97
C ILE A 94 0.25 5.75 3.04
N GLU A 95 -0.31 5.43 4.19
CA GLU A 95 -1.76 5.31 4.36
C GLU A 95 -2.50 6.64 4.20
N GLU A 96 -1.92 7.75 4.66
CA GLU A 96 -2.45 9.09 4.47
C GLU A 96 -2.55 9.45 2.97
N ALA A 97 -1.57 9.01 2.17
CA ALA A 97 -1.55 9.23 0.73
C ALA A 97 -2.58 8.41 -0.07
N ILE A 98 -3.36 7.52 0.57
CA ILE A 98 -4.46 6.80 -0.09
C ILE A 98 -5.57 7.78 -0.54
N ASP A 99 -5.72 8.90 0.16
CA ASP A 99 -6.74 9.91 -0.11
C ASP A 99 -6.18 11.12 -0.90
N ASP A 100 -4.99 10.99 -1.49
CA ASP A 100 -4.35 12.04 -2.29
C ASP A 100 -5.20 12.49 -3.49
N GLU A 101 -5.07 13.73 -3.94
CA GLU A 101 -5.81 14.22 -5.11
C GLU A 101 -5.35 13.55 -6.43
N ASP A 102 -4.07 13.20 -6.55
CA ASP A 102 -3.53 12.53 -7.74
C ASP A 102 -3.90 11.03 -7.73
N PRO A 103 -4.66 10.53 -8.73
CA PRO A 103 -5.05 9.12 -8.80
C PRO A 103 -3.88 8.15 -8.83
N LEU A 104 -2.74 8.53 -9.40
CA LEU A 104 -1.56 7.67 -9.48
C LEU A 104 -0.84 7.60 -8.14
N VAL A 105 -0.89 8.69 -7.37
CA VAL A 105 -0.42 8.70 -5.98
C VAL A 105 -1.31 7.81 -5.10
N ARG A 106 -2.64 7.93 -5.24
CA ARG A 106 -3.57 7.01 -4.54
C ARG A 106 -3.29 5.56 -4.88
N GLU A 107 -3.10 5.25 -6.16
CA GLU A 107 -2.83 3.88 -6.61
C GLU A 107 -1.52 3.35 -6.00
N ILE A 108 -0.41 4.10 -6.06
CA ILE A 108 0.84 3.64 -5.47
C ILE A 108 0.73 3.48 -3.96
N ALA A 109 0.01 4.38 -3.28
CA ALA A 109 -0.23 4.33 -1.85
C ALA A 109 -0.98 3.05 -1.49
N ILE A 110 -2.12 2.79 -2.15
CA ILE A 110 -2.92 1.56 -1.97
C ILE A 110 -2.08 0.30 -2.19
N LEU A 111 -1.34 0.23 -3.31
CA LEU A 111 -0.51 -0.93 -3.62
C LEU A 111 0.59 -1.14 -2.56
N THR A 112 1.19 -0.06 -2.09
CA THR A 112 2.26 -0.09 -1.07
C THR A 112 1.71 -0.50 0.29
N THR A 113 0.58 0.06 0.73
CA THR A 113 -0.14 -0.34 1.95
C THR A 113 -0.47 -1.83 1.91
N ILE A 114 -0.98 -2.35 0.78
CA ILE A 114 -1.24 -3.78 0.61
C ILE A 114 0.04 -4.61 0.82
N GLN A 115 1.18 -4.20 0.27
CA GLN A 115 2.43 -4.94 0.42
C GLN A 115 2.98 -4.87 1.86
N LEU A 116 2.93 -3.71 2.51
CA LEU A 116 3.39 -3.52 3.88
C LEU A 116 2.57 -4.39 4.85
N HIS A 117 1.24 -4.37 4.76
CA HIS A 117 0.41 -5.20 5.62
C HIS A 117 0.46 -6.69 5.26
N ARG A 118 0.66 -7.06 3.99
CA ARG A 118 0.94 -8.44 3.61
C ARG A 118 2.23 -8.93 4.29
N TYR A 119 3.29 -8.12 4.31
CA TYR A 119 4.53 -8.47 5.00
C TYR A 119 4.26 -8.68 6.49
N ARG A 120 3.60 -7.73 7.16
CA ARG A 120 3.25 -7.83 8.59
C ARG A 120 2.44 -9.10 8.87
N ALA A 121 1.41 -9.38 8.07
CA ALA A 121 0.53 -10.53 8.25
C ALA A 121 1.21 -11.89 8.07
N LEU A 122 2.30 -11.97 7.29
CA LEU A 122 2.97 -13.23 6.98
C LEU A 122 4.30 -13.42 7.72
N ARG A 123 4.91 -12.35 8.25
CA ARG A 123 6.28 -12.36 8.77
C ARG A 123 6.46 -11.73 10.16
N SER A 124 5.46 -11.03 10.69
CA SER A 124 5.57 -10.42 12.04
C SER A 124 5.46 -11.49 13.12
N ALA A 125 6.35 -11.50 14.11
CA ALA A 125 6.21 -12.39 15.25
C ALA A 125 5.10 -11.94 16.24
N ASP A 126 4.64 -10.70 16.15
CA ASP A 126 3.57 -10.15 16.99
C ASP A 126 2.18 -10.53 16.45
N PRO A 127 1.39 -11.37 17.17
CA PRO A 127 0.07 -11.80 16.73
C PRO A 127 -0.96 -10.66 16.64
N ALA A 128 -0.82 -9.62 17.48
CA ALA A 128 -1.73 -8.47 17.43
C ALA A 128 -1.49 -7.67 16.15
N LEU A 129 -0.22 -7.41 15.81
CA LEU A 129 0.16 -6.73 14.57
C LEU A 129 -0.26 -7.53 13.32
N VAL A 130 -0.18 -8.86 13.36
CA VAL A 130 -0.70 -9.74 12.29
C VAL A 130 -2.20 -9.51 12.13
N TYR A 131 -2.96 -9.63 13.20
CA TYR A 131 -4.41 -9.46 13.17
C TYR A 131 -4.83 -8.08 12.66
N ASP A 132 -4.23 -7.02 13.18
CA ASP A 132 -4.53 -5.65 12.77
C ASP A 132 -4.17 -5.42 11.30
N SER A 133 -3.09 -6.02 10.81
CA SER A 133 -2.71 -5.93 9.41
C SER A 133 -3.67 -6.69 8.49
N VAL A 134 -4.13 -7.87 8.88
CA VAL A 134 -5.14 -8.61 8.11
C VAL A 134 -6.46 -7.85 8.11
N LYS A 135 -6.89 -7.31 9.26
CA LYS A 135 -8.08 -6.47 9.37
C LYS A 135 -7.97 -5.21 8.50
N ARG A 136 -6.79 -4.60 8.43
CA ARG A 136 -6.57 -3.44 7.56
C ARG A 136 -6.66 -3.83 6.09
N LEU A 137 -6.05 -4.95 5.69
CA LEU A 137 -6.18 -5.47 4.33
C LEU A 137 -7.64 -5.70 3.93
N THR A 138 -8.49 -6.20 4.83
CA THR A 138 -9.90 -6.41 4.47
C THR A 138 -10.69 -5.12 4.22
N GLN A 139 -10.24 -3.98 4.74
CA GLN A 139 -10.86 -2.69 4.51
C GLN A 139 -10.47 -2.06 3.16
N ILE A 140 -9.40 -2.53 2.52
CA ILE A 140 -8.93 -1.99 1.24
C ILE A 140 -9.80 -2.52 0.11
N ASN A 141 -10.43 -1.62 -0.65
CA ASN A 141 -11.28 -1.97 -1.79
C ASN A 141 -10.48 -1.98 -3.11
N HIS A 142 -9.48 -2.85 -3.21
CA HIS A 142 -8.63 -2.98 -4.38
C HIS A 142 -8.43 -4.45 -4.78
N PRO A 143 -8.62 -4.85 -6.06
CA PRO A 143 -8.59 -6.26 -6.47
C PRO A 143 -7.31 -7.02 -6.13
N VAL A 144 -6.16 -6.34 -6.11
CA VAL A 144 -4.87 -6.95 -5.73
C VAL A 144 -4.91 -7.57 -4.33
N VAL A 145 -5.76 -7.06 -3.43
CA VAL A 145 -5.88 -7.58 -2.06
C VAL A 145 -6.36 -9.04 -2.03
N ILE A 146 -7.16 -9.47 -3.01
CA ILE A 146 -7.70 -10.84 -3.08
C ILE A 146 -6.56 -11.85 -3.05
N SER A 147 -5.55 -11.67 -3.91
CA SER A 147 -4.37 -12.55 -3.97
C SER A 147 -3.62 -12.63 -2.63
N ARG A 148 -3.66 -11.55 -1.83
CA ARG A 148 -2.96 -11.48 -0.53
C ARG A 148 -3.76 -12.14 0.58
N LEU A 149 -5.09 -11.96 0.57
CA LEU A 149 -5.99 -12.66 1.48
C LEU A 149 -5.97 -14.18 1.24
N ILE A 150 -5.88 -14.62 -0.03
CA ILE A 150 -5.68 -16.04 -0.37
C ILE A 150 -4.39 -16.56 0.26
N GLU A 151 -3.28 -15.83 0.10
CA GLU A 151 -1.98 -16.21 0.67
C GLU A 151 -2.03 -16.36 2.20
N ILE A 152 -2.67 -15.42 2.90
CA ILE A 152 -2.85 -15.45 4.36
C ILE A 152 -3.67 -16.67 4.80
N VAL A 153 -4.74 -17.00 4.07
CA VAL A 153 -5.60 -18.14 4.40
C VAL A 153 -4.89 -19.48 4.13
N GLU A 154 -4.09 -19.56 3.06
CA GLU A 154 -3.36 -20.77 2.66
C GLU A 154 -2.09 -21.03 3.48
N LYS A 155 -1.38 -19.96 3.87
CA LYS A 155 -0.10 -20.04 4.57
C LYS A 155 -0.22 -19.35 5.93
N PRO A 156 -0.90 -19.98 6.90
CA PRO A 156 -0.96 -19.43 8.24
C PRO A 156 0.46 -19.32 8.79
N GLN A 157 0.76 -18.19 9.41
CA GLN A 157 2.00 -18.07 10.14
C GLN A 157 1.95 -19.01 11.36
N THR A 158 3.01 -19.79 11.53
CA THR A 158 3.23 -20.60 12.73
C THR A 158 4.30 -19.92 13.56
N THR A 159 3.91 -19.10 14.54
CA THR A 159 4.82 -18.69 15.61
C THR A 159 4.86 -19.84 16.63
N PHE A 160 6.03 -20.44 16.82
CA PHE A 160 6.25 -21.42 17.87
C PHE A 160 6.92 -20.69 19.04
N THR A 161 6.18 -20.42 20.11
CA THR A 161 6.73 -19.94 21.38
C THR A 161 6.59 -21.01 22.45
N ALA A 162 7.64 -21.19 23.26
CA ALA A 162 7.74 -22.27 24.25
C ALA A 162 6.82 -22.06 25.48
N GLU A 163 6.17 -20.90 25.59
CA GLU A 163 5.36 -20.51 26.75
C GLU A 163 4.03 -19.88 26.28
N GLY A 164 2.93 -20.65 26.29
CA GLY A 164 1.58 -20.09 26.20
C GLY A 164 0.87 -20.08 24.82
N GLY A 165 1.06 -21.12 23.99
CA GLY A 165 0.56 -21.19 22.60
C GLY A 165 -0.96 -21.01 22.34
N SER A 166 -1.84 -20.99 23.35
CA SER A 166 -3.29 -20.89 23.12
C SER A 166 -3.75 -19.52 22.61
N VAL A 167 -3.13 -18.43 23.07
CA VAL A 167 -3.53 -17.06 22.69
C VAL A 167 -3.09 -16.75 21.25
N GLU A 168 -1.89 -17.16 20.86
CA GLU A 168 -1.37 -16.94 19.50
C GLU A 168 -2.18 -17.73 18.46
N GLU A 169 -2.49 -19.00 18.74
CA GLU A 169 -3.35 -19.83 17.90
C GLU A 169 -4.73 -19.18 17.66
N GLU A 170 -5.28 -18.51 18.68
CA GLU A 170 -6.54 -17.79 18.56
C GLU A 170 -6.43 -16.57 17.63
N PHE A 171 -5.36 -15.76 17.75
CA PHE A 171 -5.13 -14.62 16.85
C PHE A 171 -4.93 -15.04 15.40
N HIS A 172 -4.17 -16.11 15.17
CA HIS A 172 -3.96 -16.66 13.82
C HIS A 172 -5.26 -17.18 13.23
N LEU A 173 -6.07 -17.89 14.02
CA LEU A 173 -7.39 -18.35 13.61
C LEU A 173 -8.32 -17.18 13.27
N ARG A 174 -8.40 -16.17 14.13
CA ARG A 174 -9.22 -14.96 13.90
C ARG A 174 -8.78 -14.24 12.61
N SER A 175 -7.49 -14.09 12.39
CA SER A 175 -6.91 -13.46 11.19
C SER A 175 -7.30 -14.22 9.92
N ARG A 176 -7.11 -15.55 9.91
CA ARG A 176 -7.53 -16.41 8.78
C ARG A 176 -9.03 -16.35 8.53
N MET A 177 -9.84 -16.34 9.60
CA MET A 177 -11.29 -16.28 9.49
C MET A 177 -11.75 -14.97 8.84
N ILE A 178 -11.21 -13.83 9.28
CA ILE A 178 -11.55 -12.53 8.69
C ILE A 178 -11.12 -12.47 7.22
N ALA A 179 -9.93 -12.97 6.87
CA ALA A 179 -9.48 -13.04 5.48
C ALA A 179 -10.40 -13.94 4.63
N LEU A 180 -10.80 -15.11 5.15
CA LEU A 180 -11.73 -16.03 4.49
C LEU A 180 -13.09 -15.37 4.24
N LEU A 181 -13.67 -14.72 5.25
CA LEU A 181 -14.96 -14.03 5.11
C LEU A 181 -14.87 -12.91 4.08
N ARG A 182 -13.78 -12.15 4.07
CA ARG A 182 -13.58 -11.10 3.07
C ARG A 182 -13.43 -11.65 1.66
N LEU A 183 -12.81 -12.81 1.47
CA LEU A 183 -12.79 -13.49 0.16
C LEU A 183 -14.20 -13.87 -0.31
N VAL A 184 -15.06 -14.36 0.61
CA VAL A 184 -16.47 -14.65 0.30
C VAL A 184 -17.21 -13.38 -0.14
N GLU A 185 -16.94 -12.23 0.47
CA GLU A 185 -17.52 -10.94 0.08
C GLU A 185 -17.05 -10.45 -1.29
N TRP A 186 -15.74 -10.61 -1.60
CA TRP A 186 -15.18 -10.29 -2.92
C TRP A 186 -15.77 -11.16 -4.02
N HIS A 187 -16.13 -12.40 -3.69
CA HIS A 187 -16.98 -13.25 -4.50
C HIS A 187 -16.51 -13.34 -5.97
N THR A 188 -15.21 -13.49 -6.15
CA THR A 188 -14.57 -13.73 -7.44
C THR A 188 -14.30 -15.23 -7.64
N SER A 189 -14.01 -15.65 -8.87
CA SER A 189 -13.61 -17.03 -9.18
C SER A 189 -12.40 -17.50 -8.35
N ASP A 190 -11.41 -16.64 -8.19
CA ASP A 190 -10.19 -16.97 -7.43
C ASP A 190 -10.48 -17.13 -5.94
N ALA A 191 -11.34 -16.25 -5.40
CA ALA A 191 -11.81 -16.37 -4.03
C ALA A 191 -12.62 -17.67 -3.84
N GLN A 192 -13.47 -18.03 -4.81
CA GLN A 192 -14.24 -19.27 -4.77
C GLN A 192 -13.32 -20.49 -4.73
N ALA A 193 -12.31 -20.53 -5.59
CA ALA A 193 -11.34 -21.62 -5.63
C ALA A 193 -10.58 -21.74 -4.30
N ALA A 194 -10.16 -20.61 -3.71
CA ALA A 194 -9.50 -20.60 -2.41
C ALA A 194 -10.43 -21.13 -1.30
N VAL A 195 -11.70 -20.69 -1.26
CA VAL A 195 -12.70 -21.13 -0.28
C VAL A 195 -13.03 -22.62 -0.45
N GLN A 196 -13.15 -23.12 -1.69
CA GLN A 196 -13.36 -24.54 -1.98
C GLN A 196 -12.25 -25.42 -1.40
N LYS A 197 -10.98 -25.03 -1.58
CA LYS A 197 -9.85 -25.75 -0.98
C LYS A 197 -9.92 -25.78 0.55
N ARG A 198 -10.49 -24.74 1.18
CA ARG A 198 -10.61 -24.64 2.64
C ARG A 198 -11.71 -25.49 3.26
N ARG A 199 -12.58 -26.13 2.47
CA ARG A 199 -13.56 -27.11 3.01
C ARG A 199 -12.91 -28.28 3.74
N PHE A 200 -11.65 -28.59 3.42
CA PHE A 200 -10.85 -29.66 4.02
C PHE A 200 -9.71 -29.11 4.88
N ASP A 201 -9.85 -27.89 5.42
CA ASP A 201 -8.86 -27.30 6.32
C ASP A 201 -8.70 -28.14 7.59
N GLN A 202 -7.47 -28.21 8.11
CA GLN A 202 -7.19 -28.90 9.39
C GLN A 202 -7.92 -28.21 10.55
N ASN A 203 -8.11 -26.89 10.47
CA ASN A 203 -8.91 -26.18 11.45
C ASN A 203 -10.42 -26.33 11.13
N LYS A 204 -11.13 -27.02 12.04
CA LYS A 204 -12.57 -27.32 11.89
C LYS A 204 -13.44 -26.07 11.73
N GLN A 205 -13.07 -24.94 12.32
CA GLN A 205 -13.86 -23.71 12.20
C GLN A 205 -13.73 -23.09 10.81
N ILE A 206 -12.51 -23.07 10.25
CA ILE A 206 -12.25 -22.63 8.87
C ILE A 206 -12.96 -23.54 7.88
N ALA A 207 -12.85 -24.86 8.05
CA ALA A 207 -13.52 -25.85 7.21
C ALA A 207 -15.04 -25.67 7.20
N ARG A 208 -15.63 -25.48 8.39
CA ARG A 208 -17.07 -25.24 8.54
C ARG A 208 -17.51 -23.92 7.88
N ALA A 209 -16.76 -22.83 8.08
CA ALA A 209 -17.08 -21.54 7.48
C ALA A 209 -17.02 -21.60 5.94
N ALA A 210 -15.97 -22.24 5.39
CA ALA A 210 -15.82 -22.45 3.96
C ALA A 210 -16.96 -23.31 3.37
N GLY A 211 -17.30 -24.42 4.04
CA GLY A 211 -18.44 -25.26 3.64
C GLY A 211 -19.74 -24.47 3.62
N ARG A 212 -20.00 -23.69 4.68
CA ARG A 212 -21.22 -22.87 4.76
C ARG A 212 -21.29 -21.80 3.68
N ALA A 213 -20.19 -21.13 3.36
CA ALA A 213 -20.16 -20.14 2.29
C ALA A 213 -20.54 -20.75 0.93
N LEU A 214 -20.07 -21.97 0.64
CA LEU A 214 -20.36 -22.64 -0.63
C LEU A 214 -21.78 -23.22 -0.70
N GLU A 215 -22.37 -23.59 0.44
CA GLU A 215 -23.79 -23.93 0.52
C GLU A 215 -24.68 -22.70 0.25
N LEU A 216 -24.31 -21.55 0.83
CA LEU A 216 -25.05 -20.30 0.66
C LEU A 216 -24.92 -19.74 -0.76
N PHE A 217 -23.80 -20.00 -1.42
CA PHE A 217 -23.51 -19.52 -2.77
C PHE A 217 -23.06 -20.66 -3.70
N PRO A 218 -23.98 -21.52 -4.15
CA PRO A 218 -23.67 -22.75 -4.90
C PRO A 218 -23.27 -22.53 -6.37
N GLY A 219 -23.44 -21.31 -6.90
CA GLY A 219 -23.12 -20.96 -8.29
C GLY A 219 -21.70 -20.41 -8.50
N PRO A 220 -21.33 -20.06 -9.75
CA PRO A 220 -20.07 -19.41 -10.05
C PRO A 220 -20.04 -17.99 -9.47
N TRP A 221 -18.92 -17.65 -8.84
CA TRP A 221 -18.70 -16.34 -8.23
C TRP A 221 -18.18 -15.35 -9.27
N THR A 222 -18.90 -14.24 -9.50
CA THR A 222 -18.69 -13.34 -10.66
C THR A 222 -18.30 -11.91 -10.29
N GLY A 223 -18.06 -11.62 -9.02
CA GLY A 223 -17.70 -10.30 -8.53
C GLY A 223 -18.34 -10.01 -7.18
N PRO A 224 -17.95 -8.89 -6.53
CA PRO A 224 -18.27 -8.65 -5.13
C PRO A 224 -19.77 -8.68 -4.86
N LEU A 225 -20.15 -9.31 -3.75
CA LEU A 225 -21.50 -9.27 -3.20
C LEU A 225 -21.77 -7.82 -2.74
N LYS A 226 -22.21 -6.94 -3.64
CA LYS A 226 -22.41 -5.53 -3.30
C LYS A 226 -23.52 -5.38 -2.26
N GLY A 227 -23.18 -4.74 -1.13
CA GLY A 227 -24.13 -4.44 -0.06
C GLY A 227 -23.59 -3.60 1.10
N LYS A 228 -22.71 -2.61 0.89
CA LYS A 228 -22.58 -1.43 1.79
C LYS A 228 -21.88 -0.29 1.06
N LYS A 229 -22.49 0.89 1.12
CA LYS A 229 -22.08 2.13 0.47
C LYS A 229 -20.64 2.50 0.83
N SER A 230 -19.81 2.72 -0.17
CA SER A 230 -18.61 3.56 -0.05
C SER A 230 -19.09 5.01 0.03
N ASN A 231 -19.07 5.57 1.24
CA ASN A 231 -18.90 7.01 1.41
C ASN A 231 -17.41 7.31 1.32
#